data_AF-A0A4Q2RKV8-F1
#
_entry.id   AF-A0A4Q2RKV8-F1
#
_cell.length_a   1.000
_cell.length_b   1.000
_cell.length_c   1.000
_cell.angle_alpha   90.00
_cell.angle_beta   90.00
_cell.angle_gamma   90.00
#
_symmetry.space_group_name_H-M   'P 1'
#
loop_
_entity.id
_entity.type
_entity.pdbx_description
1 polymer ?
#
loop_
_entity_poly.entity_id
_entity_poly.type
_entity_poly.pdbx_seq_one_letter_code
_entity_poly.pdbx_strand_id
1 'polypeptide(L)'
;MPHQPPQDVQEAAQRAQRWIEEGRAGKGFTDTGRRRASRLAKGDEVSDDVVKKMQAYFARHTVDKDAAGFTQGGDGFPSPGRVAWDAWGGDAGERWVGTIDLD
;
A
#
# COMPACT_ATOMS: atom_id res chain seq x y z
N MET A 1 -5.52 -19.48 2.19
CA MET A 1 -4.07 -19.78 2.32
C MET A 1 -3.35 -18.57 2.91
N PRO A 2 -2.24 -18.75 3.65
CA PRO A 2 -1.34 -17.64 3.98
C PRO A 2 -0.44 -17.30 2.78
N HIS A 3 -0.14 -16.01 2.61
CA HIS A 3 0.73 -15.48 1.56
C HIS A 3 1.79 -14.58 2.19
N GLN A 4 3.05 -14.86 1.91
CA GLN A 4 4.18 -14.07 2.41
C GLN A 4 4.39 -12.83 1.53
N PRO A 5 4.33 -11.59 2.08
CA PRO A 5 4.66 -10.40 1.32
C PRO A 5 6.15 -10.39 0.92
N PRO A 6 6.44 -10.19 -0.39
CA PRO A 6 7.81 -9.99 -0.88
C PRO A 6 8.50 -8.78 -0.24
N GLN A 7 9.83 -8.76 -0.25
CA GLN A 7 10.62 -7.72 0.41
C GLN A 7 10.29 -6.29 -0.06
N ASP A 8 10.06 -6.10 -1.36
CA ASP A 8 9.72 -4.79 -1.94
C ASP A 8 8.33 -4.28 -1.48
N VAL A 9 7.39 -5.18 -1.19
CA VAL A 9 6.11 -4.86 -0.53
C VAL A 9 6.33 -4.35 0.89
N GLN A 10 7.20 -5.03 1.65
CA GLN A 10 7.52 -4.65 3.03
C GLN A 10 8.19 -3.27 3.08
N GLU A 11 9.16 -3.03 2.19
CA GLU A 11 9.86 -1.75 2.09
C GLU A 11 8.93 -0.58 1.74
N ALA A 12 7.97 -0.80 0.84
CA ALA A 12 6.94 0.19 0.54
C ALA A 12 6.08 0.51 1.77
N ALA A 13 5.64 -0.52 2.50
CA ALA A 13 4.85 -0.34 3.71
C ALA A 13 5.63 0.38 4.83
N GLN A 14 6.92 0.05 5.02
CA GLN A 14 7.80 0.74 5.95
C GLN A 14 7.98 2.21 5.58
N ARG A 15 8.11 2.52 4.28
CA ARG A 15 8.18 3.90 3.79
C ARG A 15 6.88 4.66 4.08
N ALA A 16 5.73 4.03 3.86
CA ALA A 16 4.45 4.63 4.23
C ALA A 16 4.31 4.88 5.73
N GLN A 17 4.80 3.98 6.60
CA GLN A 17 4.77 4.21 8.06
C GLN A 17 5.50 5.50 8.44
N ARG A 18 6.70 5.73 7.89
CA ARG A 18 7.45 6.97 8.12
C ARG A 18 6.65 8.21 7.70
N TRP A 19 6.06 8.18 6.51
CA TRP A 19 5.23 9.29 6.03
C TRP A 19 3.97 9.50 6.88
N ILE A 20 3.36 8.43 7.39
CA ILE A 20 2.22 8.49 8.29
C ILE A 20 2.62 9.17 9.61
N GLU A 21 3.78 8.84 10.17
CA GLU A 21 4.34 9.45 11.39
C GLU A 21 4.69 10.92 11.19
N GLU A 22 5.20 11.28 10.00
CA GLU A 22 5.46 12.66 9.59
C GLU A 22 4.18 13.47 9.28
N GLY A 23 3.00 12.87 9.42
CA GLY A 23 1.72 13.56 9.18
C GLY A 23 1.38 13.78 7.70
N ARG A 24 2.01 13.04 6.78
CA ARG A 24 1.76 13.14 5.32
C ARG A 24 0.51 12.38 4.86
N ALA A 25 -0.07 11.56 5.72
CA ALA A 25 -1.31 10.85 5.43
C ALA A 25 -2.49 11.83 5.27
N GLY A 26 -3.41 11.52 4.35
CA GLY A 26 -4.61 12.35 4.14
C GLY A 26 -5.55 12.36 5.33
N LYS A 27 -6.39 13.39 5.46
CA LYS A 27 -7.39 13.51 6.53
C LYS A 27 -8.35 12.31 6.63
N GLY A 28 -8.62 11.65 5.51
CA GLY A 28 -9.45 10.44 5.44
C GLY A 28 -8.70 9.12 5.64
N PHE A 29 -7.41 9.15 6.00
CA PHE A 29 -6.63 7.93 6.15
C PHE A 29 -7.06 7.12 7.38
N THR A 30 -7.54 5.91 7.15
CA THR A 30 -8.22 5.09 8.16
C THR A 30 -7.28 4.15 8.91
N ASP A 31 -7.75 3.62 10.05
CA ASP A 31 -7.05 2.60 10.82
C ASP A 31 -6.81 1.31 10.03
N THR A 32 -7.65 1.01 9.03
CA THR A 32 -7.43 -0.12 8.12
C THR A 32 -6.13 0.05 7.35
N GLY A 33 -5.86 1.25 6.81
CA GLY A 33 -4.61 1.57 6.13
C GLY A 33 -3.41 1.49 7.07
N ARG A 34 -3.52 2.05 8.28
CA ARG A 34 -2.46 1.99 9.32
C ARG A 34 -2.11 0.55 9.69
N ARG A 35 -3.11 -0.29 9.92
CA ARG A 35 -2.92 -1.71 10.25
C ARG A 35 -2.32 -2.49 9.10
N ARG A 36 -2.74 -2.20 7.85
CA ARG A 36 -2.18 -2.84 6.66
C ARG A 36 -0.69 -2.52 6.51
N ALA A 37 -0.33 -1.24 6.60
CA ALA A 37 1.06 -0.80 6.56
C ALA A 37 1.90 -1.50 7.63
N SER A 38 1.43 -1.51 8.88
CA SER A 38 2.18 -2.14 9.98
C SER A 38 2.41 -3.64 9.78
N ARG A 39 1.41 -4.40 9.30
CA ARG A 39 1.54 -5.84 9.06
C ARG A 39 2.48 -6.14 7.90
N LEU A 40 2.29 -5.46 6.77
CA LEU A 40 3.16 -5.64 5.60
C LEU A 40 4.61 -5.24 5.92
N ALA A 41 4.81 -4.15 6.66
CA ALA A 41 6.14 -3.67 7.04
C ALA A 41 6.93 -4.67 7.91
N LYS A 42 6.22 -5.51 8.69
CA LYS A 42 6.80 -6.59 9.51
C LYS A 42 7.01 -7.88 8.73
N GLY A 43 6.52 -7.95 7.50
CA GLY A 43 6.51 -9.19 6.73
C GLY A 43 5.48 -10.22 7.22
N ASP A 44 4.42 -9.79 7.93
CA ASP A 44 3.38 -10.70 8.41
C ASP A 44 2.65 -11.34 7.21
N GLU A 45 2.44 -12.65 7.25
CA GLU A 45 1.64 -13.36 6.26
C GLU A 45 0.20 -12.81 6.20
N VAL A 46 -0.38 -12.83 5.00
CA VAL A 46 -1.76 -12.39 4.75
C VAL A 46 -2.63 -13.53 4.27
N SER A 47 -3.91 -13.53 4.64
CA SER A 47 -4.89 -14.52 4.16
C SER A 47 -5.43 -14.17 2.77
N ASP A 48 -6.08 -15.13 2.09
CA ASP A 48 -6.84 -14.91 0.85
C ASP A 48 -7.82 -13.72 0.95
N ASP A 49 -8.59 -13.63 2.04
CA ASP A 49 -9.51 -12.51 2.30
C ASP A 49 -8.79 -11.15 2.30
N VAL A 50 -7.55 -11.13 2.77
CA VAL A 50 -6.73 -9.94 2.76
C VAL A 50 -6.23 -9.67 1.35
N VAL A 51 -5.73 -10.67 0.63
CA VAL A 51 -5.29 -10.53 -0.76
C VAL A 51 -6.44 -9.96 -1.61
N LYS A 52 -7.66 -10.48 -1.46
CA LYS A 52 -8.87 -9.97 -2.12
C LYS A 52 -9.14 -8.50 -1.81
N LYS A 53 -8.94 -8.08 -0.56
CA LYS A 53 -9.08 -6.67 -0.16
C LYS A 53 -7.98 -5.80 -0.76
N MET A 54 -6.76 -6.31 -0.88
CA MET A 54 -5.64 -5.61 -1.52
C MET A 54 -5.89 -5.45 -3.02
N GLN A 55 -6.27 -6.52 -3.73
CA GLN A 55 -6.64 -6.47 -5.15
C GLN A 55 -7.75 -5.44 -5.39
N ALA A 56 -8.83 -5.47 -4.59
CA ALA A 56 -9.92 -4.51 -4.71
C ALA A 56 -9.51 -3.07 -4.35
N TYR A 57 -8.55 -2.89 -3.43
CA TYR A 57 -8.01 -1.57 -3.11
C TYR A 57 -7.26 -1.00 -4.31
N PHE A 58 -6.29 -1.73 -4.87
CA PHE A 58 -5.50 -1.26 -5.99
C PHE A 58 -6.36 -0.96 -7.21
N ALA A 59 -7.28 -1.85 -7.57
CA ALA A 59 -8.19 -1.63 -8.71
C ALA A 59 -9.01 -0.32 -8.61
N ARG A 60 -9.39 0.11 -7.40
CA ARG A 60 -10.12 1.38 -7.20
C ARG A 60 -9.23 2.61 -7.20
N HIS A 61 -7.95 2.47 -6.88
CA HIS A 61 -7.03 3.59 -6.65
C HIS A 61 -5.92 3.68 -7.71
N THR A 62 -5.92 2.83 -8.74
CA THR A 62 -4.97 2.93 -9.86
C THR A 62 -5.01 4.31 -10.52
N VAL A 63 -6.17 4.97 -10.58
CA VAL A 63 -6.31 6.34 -11.11
C VAL A 63 -5.60 7.41 -10.28
N ASP A 64 -5.32 7.14 -8.99
CA ASP A 64 -4.60 8.09 -8.13
C ASP A 64 -3.13 8.26 -8.57
N LYS A 65 -2.61 7.34 -9.39
CA LYS A 65 -1.24 7.38 -9.93
C LYS A 65 -1.00 8.61 -10.81
N ASP A 66 -2.06 9.16 -11.40
CA ASP A 66 -2.00 10.34 -12.28
C ASP A 66 -2.00 11.66 -11.51
N ALA A 67 -2.25 11.64 -10.19
CA ALA A 67 -2.30 12.85 -9.37
C ALA A 67 -0.91 13.43 -9.08
N ALA A 68 -0.85 14.76 -8.96
CA ALA A 68 0.38 15.46 -8.56
C ALA A 68 0.91 14.93 -7.21
N GLY A 69 2.24 14.82 -7.11
CA GLY A 69 2.92 14.27 -5.94
C GLY A 69 2.80 12.75 -5.78
N PHE A 70 2.19 12.01 -6.71
CA PHE A 70 2.14 10.56 -6.61
C PHE A 70 3.50 9.89 -6.93
N THR A 71 4.13 10.36 -8.00
CA THR A 71 5.39 9.81 -8.51
C THR A 71 6.58 10.42 -7.78
N GLN A 72 7.55 9.56 -7.41
CA GLN A 72 8.76 9.98 -6.72
C GLN A 72 9.54 11.00 -7.55
N GLY A 73 10.03 12.05 -6.89
CA GLY A 73 10.79 13.13 -7.54
C GLY A 73 9.93 14.21 -8.19
N GLY A 74 8.60 14.03 -8.24
CA GLY A 74 7.68 15.09 -8.63
C GLY A 74 7.39 16.07 -7.51
N ASP A 75 6.92 17.26 -7.88
CA ASP A 75 6.50 18.29 -6.92
C ASP A 75 5.37 17.76 -6.02
N GLY A 76 5.48 18.05 -4.72
CA GLY A 76 4.50 17.62 -3.73
C GLY A 76 4.57 16.14 -3.33
N PHE A 77 5.61 15.40 -3.73
CA PHE A 77 5.81 14.03 -3.29
C PHE A 77 6.20 13.94 -1.79
N PRO A 78 5.64 13.00 -1.02
CA PRO A 78 4.53 12.12 -1.38
C PRO A 78 3.17 12.82 -1.22
N SER A 79 2.27 12.60 -2.17
CA SER A 79 0.85 12.97 -2.02
C SER A 79 0.16 12.04 -1.01
N PRO A 80 -0.98 12.46 -0.41
CA PRO A 80 -1.78 11.59 0.44
C PRO A 80 -2.19 10.26 -0.22
N GLY A 81 -2.49 10.29 -1.53
CA GLY A 81 -2.79 9.10 -2.32
C GLY A 81 -1.59 8.16 -2.41
N ARG A 82 -0.38 8.71 -2.60
CA ARG A 82 0.85 7.91 -2.58
C ARG A 82 1.16 7.29 -1.23
N VAL A 83 0.93 8.04 -0.14
CA VAL A 83 1.08 7.48 1.22
C VAL A 83 0.14 6.31 1.42
N ALA A 84 -1.12 6.44 0.98
CA ALA A 84 -2.08 5.35 1.05
C ALA A 84 -1.69 4.16 0.16
N TRP A 85 -1.23 4.41 -1.06
CA TRP A 85 -0.76 3.38 -1.98
C TRP A 85 0.37 2.54 -1.38
N ASP A 86 1.40 3.19 -0.85
CA ASP A 86 2.54 2.50 -0.22
C ASP A 86 2.13 1.80 1.09
N ALA A 87 1.13 2.31 1.82
CA ALA A 87 0.59 1.64 3.01
C ALA A 87 -0.04 0.27 2.69
N TRP A 88 -0.46 0.07 1.45
CA TRP A 88 -0.96 -1.21 0.93
C TRP A 88 0.13 -2.03 0.21
N GLY A 89 1.39 -1.58 0.21
CA GLY A 89 2.51 -2.28 -0.41
C GLY A 89 3.03 -1.63 -1.69
N GLY A 90 2.45 -0.51 -2.12
CA GLY A 90 2.89 0.23 -3.29
C GLY A 90 2.72 -0.56 -4.60
N ASP A 91 3.48 -0.18 -5.63
CA ASP A 91 3.48 -0.89 -6.92
C ASP A 91 3.93 -2.36 -6.78
N ALA A 92 4.76 -2.66 -5.79
CA ALA A 92 5.13 -4.02 -5.43
C ALA A 92 3.93 -4.82 -4.93
N GLY A 93 3.13 -4.22 -4.04
CA GLY A 93 1.91 -4.81 -3.52
C GLY A 93 0.90 -5.08 -4.62
N GLU A 94 0.69 -4.10 -5.51
CA GLU A 94 -0.21 -4.22 -6.67
C GLU A 94 0.19 -5.41 -7.56
N ARG A 95 1.47 -5.49 -7.95
CA ARG A 95 1.99 -6.59 -8.76
C ARG A 95 1.86 -7.94 -8.06
N TRP A 96 2.27 -8.01 -6.80
CA TRP A 96 2.28 -9.26 -6.03
C TRP A 96 0.88 -9.85 -5.87
N VAL A 97 -0.11 -9.06 -5.45
CA VAL A 97 -1.47 -9.60 -5.29
C VAL A 97 -2.14 -9.88 -6.62
N GLY A 98 -1.68 -9.25 -7.71
CA GLY A 98 -2.12 -9.55 -9.07
C GLY A 98 -1.66 -10.91 -9.61
N THR A 99 -0.64 -11.54 -9.00
CA THR A 99 -0.20 -12.90 -9.38
C THR A 99 -0.87 -14.00 -8.58
N ILE A 100 -1.77 -13.65 -7.65
CA ILE A 100 -2.44 -14.62 -6.77
C ILE A 100 -3.86 -14.83 -7.28
N ASP A 101 -4.13 -16.02 -7.81
CA ASP A 101 -5.47 -16.46 -8.16
C ASP A 101 -6.21 -16.89 -6.88
N LEU A 102 -7.37 -16.28 -6.67
CA LEU A 102 -8.28 -16.60 -5.57
C LEU A 102 -9.52 -17.24 -6.19
N ASP A 103 -9.51 -18.56 -6.27
CA ASP A 103 -10.64 -19.38 -6.73
C ASP A 103 -11.90 -19.16 -5.87
#